data_AF-A0A940QB70-F1
#
_entry.id   AF-A0A940QB70-F1
#
_cell.length_a   1.000
_cell.length_b   1.000
_cell.length_c   1.000
_cell.angle_alpha   90.00
_cell.angle_beta   90.00
_cell.angle_gamma   90.00
#
_symmetry.space_group_name_H-M   'P 1'
#
loop_
_entity.id
_entity.type
_entity.pdbx_description
1 polymer ?
#
loop_
_entity_poly.entity_id
_entity_poly.type
_entity_poly.pdbx_seq_one_letter_code
_entity_poly.pdbx_strand_id
1 'polypeptide(L)'
;MESFFSGKASKAAAIILLMLLPRLVLDIIFGYDYGSGAILGAFLTVIFVRKYNTAAFDKIKENGRNTKLSAIGASAVTVFSLQYVFWFLSVKTGELAPNDNWLSYQNIISPVVIAPVTEEITFRWALTEICIDKNTNKLKKIVFLIWSLIFWNFIHTKSLTSINISVLLLGLLFYMIYFRTGNLLYCIFAHMFANTAFVVFTSPLQRVFMSLQDNYALFAADVIILILSIIFTIKLVNKKSDKDCENCLGR
;
A
#
# COMPACT_ATOMS: atom_id res chain seq x y z
N MET A 1 17.56 24.80 -22.82
CA MET A 1 17.87 24.49 -21.40
C MET A 1 16.97 23.33 -21.02
N GLU A 2 17.49 22.11 -20.94
CA GLU A 2 16.69 20.96 -20.50
C GLU A 2 16.27 21.22 -19.04
N SER A 3 14.96 21.13 -18.75
CA SER A 3 14.49 21.29 -17.38
C SER A 3 15.12 20.22 -16.49
N PHE A 4 15.49 20.54 -15.25
CA PHE A 4 16.02 19.60 -14.25
C PHE A 4 15.21 18.29 -14.11
N PHE A 5 13.92 18.33 -14.49
CA PHE A 5 13.00 17.18 -14.50
C PHE A 5 12.87 16.48 -15.86
N SER A 6 13.84 16.57 -16.78
CA SER A 6 13.77 15.90 -18.09
C SER A 6 13.81 14.37 -17.97
N GLY A 7 14.57 13.84 -17.00
CA GLY A 7 14.75 12.40 -16.78
C GLY A 7 13.74 11.77 -15.80
N LYS A 8 13.42 10.48 -16.01
CA LYS A 8 12.60 9.69 -15.08
C LYS A 8 13.19 9.64 -13.66
N ALA A 9 14.50 9.51 -13.55
CA ALA A 9 15.20 9.47 -12.25
C ALA A 9 15.00 10.78 -11.46
N SER A 10 15.17 11.95 -12.11
CA SER A 10 14.95 13.25 -11.47
C SER A 10 13.49 13.43 -11.03
N LYS A 11 12.52 12.97 -11.83
CA LYS A 11 11.10 13.01 -11.47
C LYS A 11 10.77 12.07 -10.30
N ALA A 12 11.36 10.87 -10.28
CA ALA A 12 11.21 9.94 -9.16
C ALA A 12 11.80 10.51 -7.86
N ALA A 13 13.01 11.09 -7.92
CA ALA A 13 13.61 11.77 -6.79
C ALA A 13 12.75 12.94 -6.31
N ALA A 14 12.17 13.73 -7.23
CA ALA A 14 11.23 14.79 -6.89
C ALA A 14 10.02 14.26 -6.12
N ILE A 15 9.41 13.15 -6.56
CA ILE A 15 8.27 12.54 -5.87
C ILE A 15 8.65 12.10 -4.45
N ILE A 16 9.82 11.47 -4.27
CA ILE A 16 10.31 11.08 -2.93
C ILE A 16 10.53 12.31 -2.04
N LEU A 17 11.13 13.38 -2.58
CA LEU A 17 11.33 14.62 -1.84
C LEU A 17 10.01 15.29 -1.47
N LEU A 18 9.02 15.27 -2.38
CA LEU A 18 7.69 15.80 -2.10
C LEU A 18 6.97 15.02 -0.99
N MET A 19 7.22 13.71 -0.86
CA MET A 19 6.70 12.92 0.24
C MET A 19 7.40 13.24 1.57
N LEU A 20 8.75 13.32 1.58
CA LEU A 20 9.53 13.39 2.82
C LEU A 20 9.74 14.81 3.35
N LEU A 21 10.02 15.77 2.46
CA LEU A 21 10.47 17.11 2.86
C LEU A 21 9.41 17.90 3.64
N PRO A 22 8.12 17.92 3.23
CA PRO A 22 7.10 18.63 4.00
C PRO A 22 6.97 18.09 5.43
N ARG A 23 7.03 16.76 5.61
CA ARG A 23 7.02 16.14 6.92
C ARG A 23 8.23 16.55 7.76
N LEU A 24 9.44 16.44 7.19
CA LEU A 24 10.68 16.83 7.88
C LEU A 24 10.66 18.30 8.32
N VAL A 25 10.22 19.21 7.44
CA VAL A 25 10.18 20.65 7.73
C VAL A 25 9.16 20.95 8.82
N LEU A 26 7.96 20.37 8.76
CA LEU A 26 6.92 20.62 9.76
C LEU A 26 7.26 19.96 11.10
N ASP A 27 7.89 18.79 11.11
CA ASP A 27 8.42 18.17 12.33
C ASP A 27 9.44 19.09 13.02
N ILE A 28 10.34 19.73 12.27
CA ILE A 28 11.33 20.69 12.81
C ILE A 28 10.64 21.94 13.38
N ILE A 29 9.61 22.47 12.69
CA ILE A 29 8.95 23.73 13.09
C ILE A 29 7.98 23.53 14.25
N PHE A 30 7.19 22.46 14.22
CA PHE A 30 6.06 22.25 15.13
C PHE A 30 6.31 21.17 16.18
N GLY A 31 7.43 20.45 16.12
CA GLY A 31 7.88 19.51 17.14
C GLY A 31 7.14 18.17 17.19
N TYR A 32 6.08 17.99 16.39
CA TYR A 32 5.43 16.69 16.11
C TYR A 32 4.34 16.87 15.04
N ASP A 33 4.64 16.54 13.77
CA ASP A 33 3.63 16.56 12.71
C ASP A 33 2.86 15.23 12.66
N TYR A 34 1.63 15.25 13.19
CA TYR A 34 0.74 14.09 13.18
C TYR A 34 0.17 13.74 11.78
N GLY A 35 0.48 14.49 10.72
CA GLY A 35 0.12 14.11 9.35
C GLY A 35 -0.13 15.26 8.37
N SER A 36 -0.01 16.52 8.80
CA SER A 36 -0.22 17.70 7.95
C SER A 36 0.82 17.79 6.82
N GLY A 37 2.07 17.44 7.09
CA GLY A 37 3.16 17.34 6.12
C GLY A 37 2.97 16.17 5.17
N ALA A 38 2.44 15.05 5.65
CA ALA A 38 2.08 13.94 4.78
C ALA A 38 0.97 14.33 3.79
N ILE A 39 -0.08 15.02 4.27
CA ILE A 39 -1.16 15.57 3.43
C ILE A 39 -0.62 16.58 2.42
N LEU A 40 0.20 17.53 2.87
CA LEU A 40 0.83 18.52 2.00
C LEU A 40 1.70 17.85 0.93
N GLY A 41 2.50 16.85 1.32
CA GLY A 41 3.33 16.08 0.41
C GLY A 41 2.50 15.37 -0.65
N ALA A 42 1.45 14.65 -0.26
CA ALA A 42 0.53 14.01 -1.20
C ALA A 42 -0.14 15.01 -2.16
N PHE A 43 -0.59 16.16 -1.65
CA PHE A 43 -1.16 17.22 -2.47
C PHE A 43 -0.16 17.75 -3.51
N LEU A 44 1.08 18.02 -3.10
CA LEU A 44 2.15 18.45 -3.99
C LEU A 44 2.52 17.36 -5.01
N THR A 45 2.53 16.08 -4.61
CA THR A 45 2.73 14.95 -5.52
C THR A 45 1.63 14.90 -6.59
N VAL A 46 0.37 15.09 -6.22
CA VAL A 46 -0.75 15.14 -7.17
C VAL A 46 -0.58 16.29 -8.17
N ILE A 47 -0.22 17.49 -7.71
CA ILE A 47 0.07 18.63 -8.60
C ILE A 47 1.23 18.31 -9.55
N PHE A 48 2.30 17.72 -9.02
CA PHE A 48 3.48 17.36 -9.78
C PHE A 48 3.15 16.35 -10.89
N VAL A 49 2.44 15.26 -10.56
CA VAL A 49 2.03 14.26 -11.55
C VAL A 49 1.08 14.88 -12.58
N ARG A 50 0.12 15.71 -12.18
CA ARG A 50 -0.77 16.40 -13.13
C ARG A 50 0.01 17.28 -14.13
N LYS A 51 1.09 17.92 -13.69
CA LYS A 51 1.93 18.76 -14.55
C LYS A 51 2.83 17.94 -15.49
N TYR A 52 3.40 16.83 -15.01
CA TYR A 52 4.44 16.09 -15.74
C TYR A 52 3.98 14.76 -16.35
N ASN A 53 2.76 14.32 -16.06
CA ASN A 53 2.13 13.11 -16.58
C ASN A 53 0.58 13.19 -16.50
N THR A 54 -0.02 14.08 -17.29
CA THR A 54 -1.49 14.29 -17.33
C THR A 54 -2.26 13.00 -17.62
N ALA A 55 -1.75 12.14 -18.50
CA ALA A 55 -2.38 10.87 -18.85
C ALA A 55 -2.54 9.95 -17.63
N ALA A 56 -1.56 9.91 -16.73
CA ALA A 56 -1.66 9.15 -15.47
C ALA A 56 -2.72 9.73 -14.52
N PHE A 57 -2.94 11.04 -14.54
CA PHE A 57 -3.98 11.70 -13.76
C PHE A 57 -5.39 11.41 -14.30
N ASP A 58 -5.58 11.41 -15.62
CA ASP A 58 -6.87 11.06 -16.21
C ASP A 58 -7.22 9.58 -15.99
N LYS A 59 -6.22 8.70 -16.15
CA LYS A 59 -6.34 7.26 -15.88
C LYS A 59 -6.76 6.97 -14.43
N ILE A 60 -6.17 7.66 -13.44
CA ILE A 60 -6.53 7.42 -12.03
C ILE A 60 -7.97 7.86 -11.74
N LYS A 61 -8.43 8.96 -12.35
CA LYS A 61 -9.80 9.44 -12.24
C LYS A 61 -10.81 8.46 -12.84
N GLU A 62 -10.50 7.91 -14.02
CA GLU A 62 -11.33 6.89 -14.67
C GLU A 62 -11.39 5.60 -13.84
N ASN A 63 -10.23 5.07 -13.43
CA ASN A 63 -10.17 3.86 -12.63
C ASN A 63 -10.89 4.02 -11.29
N GLY A 64 -10.76 5.19 -10.64
CA GLY A 64 -11.49 5.52 -9.41
C GLY A 64 -13.01 5.46 -9.57
N ARG A 65 -13.55 5.91 -10.72
CA ARG A 65 -15.00 5.79 -11.02
C ARG A 65 -15.45 4.34 -11.22
N ASN A 66 -14.55 3.47 -11.69
CA ASN A 66 -14.80 2.06 -11.93
C ASN A 66 -14.51 1.16 -10.71
N THR A 67 -14.42 1.75 -9.52
CA THR A 67 -14.19 1.03 -8.26
C THR A 67 -15.41 0.22 -7.88
N LYS A 68 -15.22 -1.09 -7.66
CA LYS A 68 -16.26 -2.01 -7.21
C LYS A 68 -16.16 -2.19 -5.69
N LEU A 69 -17.25 -1.96 -4.97
CA LEU A 69 -17.32 -2.18 -3.53
C LEU A 69 -17.02 -3.63 -3.15
N SER A 70 -17.43 -4.61 -3.97
CA SER A 70 -17.12 -6.02 -3.74
C SER A 70 -15.62 -6.32 -3.77
N ALA A 71 -14.86 -5.64 -4.65
CA ALA A 71 -13.40 -5.78 -4.71
C ALA A 71 -12.72 -5.13 -3.50
N ILE A 72 -13.25 -4.01 -2.99
CA ILE A 72 -12.81 -3.42 -1.71
C ILE A 72 -13.07 -4.41 -0.57
N GLY A 73 -14.28 -4.96 -0.47
CA GLY A 73 -14.63 -5.93 0.57
C GLY A 73 -13.75 -7.19 0.55
N ALA A 74 -13.48 -7.74 -0.63
CA ALA A 74 -12.57 -8.88 -0.79
C ALA A 74 -11.13 -8.55 -0.40
N SER A 75 -10.65 -7.35 -0.76
CA SER A 75 -9.32 -6.88 -0.35
C SER A 75 -9.25 -6.68 1.17
N ALA A 76 -10.30 -6.17 1.79
CA ALA A 76 -10.41 -6.00 3.25
C ALA A 76 -10.28 -7.34 3.99
N VAL A 77 -11.02 -8.36 3.55
CA VAL A 77 -10.91 -9.72 4.12
C VAL A 77 -9.49 -10.27 3.93
N THR A 78 -8.90 -10.07 2.75
CA THR A 78 -7.54 -10.54 2.45
C THR A 78 -6.50 -9.94 3.37
N VAL A 79 -6.49 -8.62 3.54
CA VAL A 79 -5.50 -7.97 4.40
C VAL A 79 -5.76 -8.23 5.88
N PHE A 80 -7.03 -8.37 6.30
CA PHE A 80 -7.36 -8.71 7.67
C PHE A 80 -6.85 -10.10 8.04
N SER A 81 -7.13 -11.10 7.19
CA SER A 81 -6.67 -12.48 7.40
C SER A 81 -5.13 -12.54 7.36
N LEU A 82 -4.51 -11.84 6.42
CA LEU A 82 -3.04 -11.75 6.35
C LEU A 82 -2.45 -11.13 7.64
N GLN A 83 -3.08 -10.09 8.18
CA GLN A 83 -2.65 -9.48 9.45
C GLN A 83 -2.88 -10.41 10.64
N TYR A 84 -3.93 -11.22 10.63
CA TYR A 84 -4.13 -12.25 11.65
C TYR A 84 -3.00 -13.29 11.61
N VAL A 85 -2.60 -13.74 10.42
CA VAL A 85 -1.45 -14.65 10.26
C VAL A 85 -0.17 -14.03 10.83
N PHE A 86 0.12 -12.77 10.50
CA PHE A 86 1.31 -12.09 11.03
C PHE A 86 1.25 -11.93 12.55
N TRP A 87 0.11 -11.48 13.08
CA TRP A 87 -0.09 -11.37 14.52
C TRP A 87 0.10 -12.72 15.21
N PHE A 88 -0.52 -13.78 14.71
CA PHE A 88 -0.41 -15.13 15.28
C PHE A 88 1.04 -15.60 15.34
N LEU A 89 1.79 -15.44 14.24
CA LEU A 89 3.19 -15.83 14.15
C LEU A 89 4.05 -14.98 15.10
N SER A 90 3.88 -13.65 15.11
CA SER A 90 4.66 -12.75 15.96
C SER A 90 4.44 -12.98 17.46
N VAL A 91 3.22 -13.33 17.89
CA VAL A 91 3.00 -13.70 19.30
C VAL A 91 3.63 -15.07 19.60
N LYS A 92 3.57 -16.04 18.67
CA LYS A 92 4.19 -17.37 18.86
C LYS A 92 5.72 -17.33 18.89
N THR A 93 6.35 -16.43 18.11
CA THR A 93 7.80 -16.24 18.13
C THR A 93 8.29 -15.29 19.24
N GLY A 94 7.36 -14.67 19.98
CA GLY A 94 7.68 -13.70 21.04
C GLY A 94 8.14 -12.34 20.52
N GLU A 95 7.94 -12.05 19.22
CA GLU A 95 8.27 -10.76 18.61
C GLU A 95 7.29 -9.65 18.97
N LEU A 96 6.02 -9.99 19.21
CA LEU A 96 5.00 -9.03 19.62
C LEU A 96 4.75 -9.14 21.13
N ALA A 97 5.00 -8.05 21.85
CA ALA A 97 4.73 -8.00 23.27
C ALA A 97 3.21 -8.07 23.52
N PRO A 98 2.74 -8.88 24.49
CA PRO A 98 1.38 -8.74 24.98
C PRO A 98 1.24 -7.35 25.62
N ASN A 99 0.23 -6.59 25.23
CA ASN A 99 -0.13 -5.24 25.70
C ASN A 99 0.46 -4.03 24.95
N ASP A 100 1.04 -4.20 23.76
CA ASP A 100 1.19 -3.04 22.86
C ASP A 100 -0.21 -2.49 22.57
N ASN A 101 -0.53 -1.28 23.05
CA ASN A 101 -1.83 -0.63 22.87
C ASN A 101 -1.72 0.52 21.87
N TRP A 102 -1.95 0.21 20.59
CA TRP A 102 -2.00 1.19 19.52
C TRP A 102 -3.38 1.83 19.33
N LEU A 103 -4.39 1.47 20.11
CA LEU A 103 -5.71 2.07 20.01
C LEU A 103 -5.70 3.48 20.63
N SER A 104 -5.43 4.47 19.78
CA SER A 104 -5.53 5.89 20.11
C SER A 104 -6.11 6.66 18.93
N TYR A 105 -6.76 7.80 19.19
CA TYR A 105 -7.28 8.65 18.11
C TYR A 105 -6.16 9.10 17.15
N GLN A 106 -4.94 9.32 17.69
CA GLN A 106 -3.76 9.68 16.90
C GLN A 106 -3.38 8.56 15.93
N ASN A 107 -3.40 7.31 16.39
CA ASN A 107 -3.08 6.15 15.56
C ASN A 107 -4.20 5.82 14.57
N ILE A 108 -5.46 6.12 14.89
CA ILE A 108 -6.56 5.99 13.93
C ILE A 108 -6.45 7.05 12.82
N ILE A 109 -6.11 8.29 13.14
CA ILE A 109 -6.04 9.35 12.13
C ILE A 109 -4.77 9.21 11.28
N SER A 110 -3.61 9.05 11.92
CA SER A 110 -2.33 9.16 11.23
C SER A 110 -1.97 7.85 10.49
N PRO A 111 -1.58 6.74 11.16
CA PRO A 111 -1.22 5.51 10.48
C PRO A 111 -2.40 4.78 9.83
N VAL A 112 -3.64 4.90 10.31
CA VAL A 112 -4.77 4.19 9.67
C VAL A 112 -5.39 4.95 8.50
N VAL A 113 -5.40 6.29 8.50
CA VAL A 113 -6.06 7.08 7.44
C VAL A 113 -5.06 7.86 6.59
N ILE A 114 -4.27 8.75 7.20
CA ILE A 114 -3.38 9.66 6.47
C ILE A 114 -2.26 8.89 5.77
N ALA A 115 -1.54 8.03 6.50
CA ALA A 115 -0.39 7.31 5.96
C ALA A 115 -0.78 6.48 4.72
N PRO A 116 -1.84 5.63 4.74
CA PRO A 116 -2.27 4.90 3.54
C PRO A 116 -2.53 5.79 2.34
N VAL A 117 -3.25 6.90 2.49
CA VAL A 117 -3.53 7.81 1.36
C VAL A 117 -2.22 8.34 0.77
N THR A 118 -1.35 8.86 1.61
CA THR A 118 -0.11 9.54 1.19
C THR A 118 0.90 8.57 0.58
N GLU A 119 1.03 7.41 1.19
CA GLU A 119 1.97 6.38 0.78
C GLU A 119 1.49 5.68 -0.50
N GLU A 120 0.19 5.36 -0.64
CA GLU A 120 -0.33 4.80 -1.89
C GLU A 120 -0.23 5.79 -3.05
N ILE A 121 -0.53 7.08 -2.83
CA ILE A 121 -0.36 8.15 -3.84
C ILE A 121 1.09 8.17 -4.34
N THR A 122 2.05 8.12 -3.42
CA THR A 122 3.48 8.18 -3.75
C THR A 122 3.95 6.91 -4.45
N PHE A 123 3.76 5.76 -3.82
CA PHE A 123 4.41 4.51 -4.24
C PHE A 123 3.64 3.77 -5.32
N ARG A 124 2.31 3.71 -5.23
CA ARG A 124 1.49 2.92 -6.16
C ARG A 124 1.18 3.72 -7.40
N TRP A 125 0.75 4.97 -7.25
CA TRP A 125 0.41 5.80 -8.40
C TRP A 125 1.60 6.59 -8.96
N ALA A 126 2.13 7.57 -8.22
CA ALA A 126 3.07 8.54 -8.77
C ALA A 126 4.39 7.93 -9.25
N LEU A 127 5.07 7.15 -8.40
CA LEU A 127 6.33 6.49 -8.77
C LEU A 127 6.13 5.48 -9.90
N THR A 128 5.08 4.66 -9.83
CA THR A 128 4.81 3.67 -10.88
C THR A 128 4.59 4.33 -12.22
N GLU A 129 3.69 5.31 -12.32
CA GLU A 129 3.32 5.90 -13.61
C GLU A 129 4.43 6.80 -14.19
N ILE A 130 5.38 7.28 -13.38
CA ILE A 130 6.56 8.01 -13.84
C ILE A 130 7.68 7.06 -14.28
N CYS A 131 7.94 6.02 -13.50
CA CYS A 131 9.08 5.14 -13.74
C CYS A 131 8.76 4.04 -14.77
N ILE A 132 7.54 3.49 -14.73
CA ILE A 132 7.11 2.38 -15.56
C ILE A 132 6.13 2.86 -16.63
N ASP A 133 6.46 2.58 -17.88
CA ASP A 133 5.58 2.77 -19.03
C ASP A 133 5.41 1.45 -19.83
N LYS A 134 4.63 1.52 -20.92
CA LYS A 134 4.37 0.40 -21.82
C LYS A 134 5.64 -0.18 -22.47
N ASN A 135 6.68 0.63 -22.65
CA ASN A 135 7.95 0.25 -23.27
C ASN A 135 8.98 -0.25 -22.25
N THR A 136 8.67 -0.17 -20.96
CA THR A 136 9.57 -0.59 -19.89
C THR A 136 9.64 -2.12 -19.87
N ASN A 137 10.84 -2.65 -20.10
CA ASN A 137 11.07 -4.09 -20.14
C ASN A 137 10.86 -4.77 -18.76
N LYS A 138 10.73 -6.10 -18.78
CA LYS A 138 10.43 -6.90 -17.58
C LYS A 138 11.47 -6.73 -16.47
N LEU A 139 12.76 -6.72 -16.82
CA LEU A 139 13.84 -6.58 -15.84
C LEU A 139 13.77 -5.23 -15.11
N LYS A 140 13.56 -4.13 -15.84
CA LYS A 140 13.41 -2.79 -15.25
C LYS A 140 12.18 -2.70 -14.33
N LYS A 141 11.07 -3.36 -14.68
CA LYS A 141 9.87 -3.44 -13.82
C LYS A 141 10.15 -4.18 -12.51
N ILE A 142 10.90 -5.29 -12.57
CA ILE A 142 11.30 -6.06 -11.39
C ILE A 142 12.25 -5.24 -10.50
N VAL A 143 13.25 -4.60 -11.11
CA VAL A 143 14.20 -3.74 -10.39
C VAL A 143 13.46 -2.58 -9.70
N PHE A 144 12.53 -1.93 -10.38
CA PHE A 144 11.68 -0.90 -9.78
C PHE A 144 10.90 -1.45 -8.57
N LEU A 145 10.24 -2.60 -8.73
CA LEU A 145 9.44 -3.20 -7.65
C LEU A 145 10.32 -3.49 -6.42
N ILE A 146 11.48 -4.11 -6.60
CA ILE A 146 12.41 -4.43 -5.52
C ILE A 146 12.86 -3.17 -4.79
N TRP A 147 13.34 -2.15 -5.52
CA TRP A 147 13.78 -0.90 -4.90
C TRP A 147 12.66 -0.16 -4.19
N SER A 148 11.46 -0.17 -4.77
CA SER A 148 10.30 0.46 -4.16
C SER A 148 9.89 -0.23 -2.86
N LEU A 149 9.93 -1.56 -2.81
CA LEU A 149 9.67 -2.35 -1.61
C LEU A 149 10.75 -2.14 -0.53
N ILE A 150 12.02 -2.08 -0.91
CA ILE A 150 13.12 -1.78 0.02
C ILE A 150 12.95 -0.39 0.63
N PHE A 151 12.67 0.62 -0.21
CA PHE A 151 12.46 1.99 0.25
C PHE A 151 11.21 2.10 1.14
N TRP A 152 10.12 1.42 0.77
CA TRP A 152 8.93 1.29 1.60
C TRP A 152 9.25 0.66 2.96
N ASN A 153 9.99 -0.44 3.01
CA ASN A 153 10.38 -1.06 4.27
C ASN A 153 11.25 -0.12 5.13
N PHE A 154 12.18 0.60 4.50
CA PHE A 154 13.06 1.54 5.20
C PHE A 154 12.30 2.65 5.94
N ILE A 155 11.22 3.19 5.35
CA ILE A 155 10.41 4.22 6.03
C ILE A 155 9.57 3.67 7.21
N HIS A 156 9.49 2.33 7.37
CA HIS A 156 8.78 1.65 8.45
C HIS A 156 9.70 1.11 9.55
N THR A 157 11.02 1.07 9.33
CA THR A 157 11.98 0.53 10.30
C THR A 157 12.99 1.60 10.74
N LYS A 158 13.45 1.53 11.98
CA LYS A 158 14.47 2.45 12.51
C LYS A 158 15.89 2.14 12.01
N SER A 159 16.07 1.00 11.33
CA SER A 159 17.37 0.52 10.86
C SER A 159 17.31 0.11 9.40
N LEU A 160 18.31 0.58 8.62
CA LEU A 160 18.55 0.17 7.23
C LEU A 160 18.73 -1.34 7.06
N THR A 161 19.16 -2.04 8.11
CA THR A 161 19.38 -3.50 8.10
C THR A 161 18.20 -4.31 8.61
N SER A 162 17.18 -3.64 9.18
CA SER A 162 15.99 -4.33 9.69
C SER A 162 14.98 -4.51 8.57
N ILE A 163 14.70 -5.78 8.25
CA ILE A 163 13.68 -6.17 7.28
C ILE A 163 12.42 -6.58 8.04
N ASN A 164 11.33 -5.82 7.83
CA ASN A 164 10.02 -6.20 8.32
C ASN A 164 9.29 -6.99 7.21
N ILE A 165 9.24 -8.31 7.37
CA ILE A 165 8.66 -9.22 6.38
C ILE A 165 7.17 -8.91 6.14
N SER A 166 6.42 -8.56 7.18
CA SER A 166 4.99 -8.22 7.04
C SER A 166 4.77 -7.00 6.14
N VAL A 167 5.61 -5.98 6.31
CA VAL A 167 5.60 -4.75 5.51
C VAL A 167 5.96 -5.03 4.06
N LEU A 168 6.95 -5.88 3.80
CA LEU A 168 7.32 -6.27 2.43
C LEU A 168 6.20 -7.07 1.73
N LEU A 169 5.56 -8.01 2.43
CA LEU A 169 4.50 -8.84 1.88
C LEU A 169 3.23 -8.03 1.58
N LEU A 170 2.83 -7.14 2.50
CA LEU A 170 1.74 -6.18 2.24
C LEU A 170 2.10 -5.25 1.08
N GLY A 171 3.34 -4.77 1.06
CA GLY A 171 3.86 -3.94 -0.02
C GLY A 171 3.69 -4.60 -1.39
N LEU A 172 4.09 -5.88 -1.49
CA LEU A 172 3.98 -6.69 -2.69
C LEU A 172 2.50 -6.92 -3.08
N LEU A 173 1.64 -7.25 -2.12
CA LEU A 173 0.21 -7.42 -2.35
C LEU A 173 -0.41 -6.16 -2.96
N PHE A 174 -0.11 -4.98 -2.42
CA PHE A 174 -0.64 -3.72 -2.96
C PHE A 174 -0.11 -3.42 -4.35
N TYR A 175 1.15 -3.74 -4.66
CA TYR A 175 1.67 -3.66 -6.03
C TYR A 175 0.97 -4.64 -6.98
N MET A 176 0.68 -5.86 -6.55
CA MET A 176 -0.07 -6.83 -7.35
C MET A 176 -1.49 -6.33 -7.66
N ILE A 177 -2.17 -5.72 -6.70
CA ILE A 177 -3.48 -5.10 -6.90
C ILE A 177 -3.35 -3.93 -7.88
N TYR A 178 -2.38 -3.03 -7.67
CA TYR A 178 -2.21 -1.85 -8.50
C TYR A 178 -1.83 -2.20 -9.94
N PHE A 179 -0.84 -3.08 -10.17
CA PHE A 179 -0.42 -3.45 -11.53
C PHE A 179 -1.52 -4.15 -12.34
N ARG A 180 -2.45 -4.86 -11.67
CA ARG A 180 -3.60 -5.49 -12.35
C ARG A 180 -4.73 -4.51 -12.64
N THR A 181 -4.93 -3.51 -11.81
CA THR A 181 -6.14 -2.65 -11.87
C THR A 181 -5.88 -1.23 -12.35
N GLY A 182 -4.69 -0.71 -12.07
CA GLY A 182 -4.40 0.72 -12.10
C GLY A 182 -5.28 1.56 -11.17
N ASN A 183 -5.99 0.94 -10.21
CA ASN A 183 -6.94 1.62 -9.34
C ASN A 183 -6.35 1.82 -7.94
N LEU A 184 -6.06 3.09 -7.63
CA LEU A 184 -5.46 3.50 -6.38
C LEU A 184 -6.39 3.33 -5.17
N LEU A 185 -7.72 3.43 -5.35
CA LEU A 185 -8.66 3.30 -4.24
C LEU A 185 -8.65 1.90 -3.64
N TYR A 186 -8.47 0.84 -4.46
CA TYR A 186 -8.32 -0.51 -3.92
C TYR A 186 -7.10 -0.63 -3.01
N CYS A 187 -5.96 -0.05 -3.39
CA CYS A 187 -4.75 -0.04 -2.58
C CYS A 187 -4.95 0.78 -1.29
N ILE A 188 -5.53 1.98 -1.38
CA ILE A 188 -5.77 2.85 -0.22
C ILE A 188 -6.65 2.13 0.80
N PHE A 189 -7.81 1.62 0.38
CA PHE A 189 -8.71 0.94 1.30
C PHE A 189 -8.11 -0.34 1.86
N ALA A 190 -7.46 -1.18 1.04
CA ALA A 190 -6.77 -2.37 1.52
C ALA A 190 -5.70 -2.02 2.57
N HIS A 191 -4.94 -0.95 2.36
CA HIS A 191 -3.95 -0.51 3.32
C HIS A 191 -4.57 0.06 4.61
N MET A 192 -5.64 0.87 4.51
CA MET A 192 -6.41 1.31 5.69
C MET A 192 -6.93 0.12 6.52
N PHE A 193 -7.47 -0.90 5.87
CA PHE A 193 -7.94 -2.12 6.54
C PHE A 193 -6.80 -2.92 7.17
N ALA A 194 -5.65 -3.02 6.50
CA ALA A 194 -4.46 -3.67 7.06
C ALA A 194 -4.00 -2.96 8.35
N ASN A 195 -3.96 -1.62 8.35
CA ASN A 195 -3.53 -0.86 9.52
C ASN A 195 -4.59 -0.87 10.62
N THR A 196 -5.87 -0.88 10.25
CA THR A 196 -6.97 -1.08 11.21
C THR A 196 -6.86 -2.43 11.90
N ALA A 197 -6.61 -3.51 11.15
CA ALA A 197 -6.42 -4.84 11.70
C ALA A 197 -5.22 -4.88 12.67
N PHE A 198 -4.10 -4.25 12.29
CA PHE A 198 -2.94 -4.13 13.18
C PHE A 198 -3.31 -3.44 14.50
N VAL A 199 -4.00 -2.28 14.45
CA VAL A 199 -4.45 -1.56 15.66
C VAL A 199 -5.38 -2.44 16.50
N VAL A 200 -6.31 -3.18 15.89
CA VAL A 200 -7.22 -4.08 16.61
C VAL A 200 -6.44 -5.19 17.33
N PHE A 201 -5.49 -5.83 16.64
CA PHE A 201 -4.66 -6.91 17.18
C PHE A 201 -3.62 -6.45 18.22
N THR A 202 -3.38 -5.15 18.30
CA THR A 202 -2.54 -4.47 19.29
C THR A 202 -3.37 -3.50 20.13
N SER A 203 -4.56 -3.90 20.54
CA SER A 203 -5.43 -3.12 21.43
C SER A 203 -5.77 -3.95 22.68
N PRO A 204 -6.57 -3.43 23.64
CA PRO A 204 -7.07 -4.27 24.73
C PRO A 204 -7.85 -5.52 24.28
N LEU A 205 -8.31 -5.55 23.01
CA LEU A 205 -8.90 -6.75 22.38
C LEU A 205 -7.88 -7.85 22.09
N GLN A 206 -6.57 -7.55 22.08
CA GLN A 206 -5.49 -8.54 21.92
C GLN A 206 -5.68 -9.70 22.92
N ARG A 207 -6.15 -9.44 24.14
CA ARG A 207 -6.42 -10.49 25.15
C ARG A 207 -7.47 -11.51 24.69
N VAL A 208 -8.50 -11.05 23.98
CA VAL A 208 -9.52 -11.94 23.38
C VAL A 208 -8.87 -12.80 22.31
N PHE A 209 -8.06 -12.22 21.43
CA PHE A 209 -7.35 -12.97 20.40
C PHE A 209 -6.31 -13.94 20.99
N MET A 210 -5.60 -13.54 22.05
CA MET A 210 -4.65 -14.42 22.75
C MET A 210 -5.31 -15.67 23.31
N SER A 211 -6.57 -15.58 23.77
CA SER A 211 -7.34 -16.76 24.19
C SER A 211 -7.59 -17.76 23.05
N LEU A 212 -7.49 -17.30 21.79
CA LEU A 212 -7.63 -18.11 20.58
C LEU A 212 -6.28 -18.59 20.02
N GLN A 213 -5.16 -18.12 20.56
CA GLN A 213 -3.82 -18.33 19.99
C GLN A 213 -3.37 -19.80 20.00
N ASP A 214 -3.86 -20.61 20.93
CA ASP A 214 -3.54 -22.04 20.98
C ASP A 214 -4.47 -22.90 20.11
N ASN A 215 -5.44 -22.27 19.43
CA ASN A 215 -6.36 -22.96 18.55
C ASN A 215 -5.83 -23.04 17.11
N TYR A 216 -5.02 -24.06 16.84
CA TYR A 216 -4.48 -24.33 15.51
C TYR A 216 -5.57 -24.58 14.43
N ALA A 217 -6.77 -25.01 14.82
CA ALA A 217 -7.87 -25.18 13.87
C ALA A 217 -8.40 -23.82 13.37
N LEU A 218 -8.49 -22.81 14.25
CA LEU A 218 -8.82 -21.44 13.84
C LEU A 218 -7.73 -20.84 12.95
N PHE A 219 -6.46 -21.06 13.27
CA PHE A 219 -5.36 -20.62 12.42
C PHE A 219 -5.41 -21.27 11.02
N ALA A 220 -5.64 -22.59 10.94
CA ALA A 220 -5.79 -23.28 9.68
C ALA A 220 -7.00 -22.77 8.87
N ALA A 221 -8.12 -22.49 9.54
CA ALA A 221 -9.30 -21.91 8.92
C ALA A 221 -9.01 -20.52 8.34
N ASP A 222 -8.29 -19.66 9.06
CA ASP A 222 -7.89 -18.33 8.58
C ASP A 222 -6.96 -18.42 7.36
N VAL A 223 -5.99 -19.34 7.35
CA VAL A 223 -5.13 -19.57 6.17
C VAL A 223 -5.96 -19.98 4.94
N ILE A 224 -6.99 -20.82 5.12
CA ILE A 224 -7.92 -21.17 4.03
C ILE A 224 -8.69 -19.93 3.57
N ILE A 225 -9.21 -19.13 4.49
CA ILE A 225 -9.92 -17.87 4.18
C ILE A 225 -9.01 -16.92 3.41
N LEU A 226 -7.75 -16.75 3.82
CA LEU A 226 -6.74 -15.93 3.15
C LEU A 226 -6.50 -16.38 1.71
N ILE A 227 -6.32 -17.69 1.48
CA ILE A 227 -6.12 -18.22 0.13
C ILE A 227 -7.35 -17.96 -0.75
N LEU A 228 -8.55 -18.24 -0.22
CA LEU A 228 -9.81 -18.01 -0.95
C LEU A 228 -10.04 -16.53 -1.23
N SER A 229 -9.75 -15.65 -0.28
CA SER A 229 -9.93 -14.21 -0.43
C SER A 229 -8.93 -13.61 -1.41
N ILE A 230 -7.68 -14.10 -1.46
CA ILE A 230 -6.70 -13.71 -2.48
C ILE A 230 -7.24 -14.09 -3.88
N ILE A 231 -7.70 -15.33 -4.06
CA ILE A 231 -8.25 -15.80 -5.33
C ILE A 231 -9.46 -14.95 -5.73
N PHE A 232 -10.37 -14.69 -4.80
CA PHE A 232 -11.58 -13.91 -5.05
C PHE A 232 -11.26 -12.45 -5.37
N THR A 233 -10.34 -11.84 -4.63
CA THR A 233 -9.84 -10.49 -4.91
C THR A 233 -9.27 -10.43 -6.32
N ILE A 234 -8.37 -11.34 -6.69
CA ILE A 234 -7.80 -11.41 -8.04
C ILE A 234 -8.89 -11.55 -9.11
N LYS A 235 -9.90 -12.41 -8.91
CA LYS A 235 -11.01 -12.57 -9.85
C LYS A 235 -11.84 -11.30 -10.01
N LEU A 236 -12.12 -10.59 -8.91
CA LEU A 236 -12.91 -9.36 -8.93
C LEU A 236 -12.15 -8.17 -9.52
N VAL A 237 -10.83 -8.12 -9.29
CA VAL A 237 -9.96 -7.04 -9.75
C VAL A 237 -9.44 -7.26 -11.17
N ASN A 238 -9.43 -8.49 -11.66
CA ASN A 238 -9.16 -8.77 -13.06
C ASN A 238 -10.25 -8.12 -13.91
N LYS A 239 -9.87 -7.04 -14.61
CA LYS A 239 -10.68 -6.45 -15.67
C LYS A 239 -10.91 -7.56 -16.69
N LYS A 240 -12.16 -7.98 -16.93
CA LYS A 240 -12.49 -8.80 -18.10
C LYS A 240 -11.91 -8.10 -19.34
N SER A 241 -10.83 -8.62 -19.89
CA SER A 241 -10.37 -8.34 -21.25
C SER A 241 -11.11 -9.25 -22.25
N ASP A 242 -12.33 -9.68 -21.94
CA ASP A 242 -13.12 -10.50 -22.87
C ASP A 242 -13.53 -9.69 -24.13
N LYS A 243 -13.40 -8.36 -24.12
CA LYS A 243 -13.62 -7.52 -25.32
C LYS A 243 -12.37 -7.25 -26.17
N ASP A 244 -11.18 -7.55 -25.68
CA ASP A 244 -9.93 -7.33 -26.44
C ASP A 244 -9.39 -8.62 -27.09
N CYS A 245 -9.95 -9.79 -26.73
CA CYS A 245 -9.58 -11.07 -27.34
C CYS A 245 -10.32 -11.37 -28.67
N GLU A 246 -11.47 -10.74 -28.93
CA GLU A 246 -12.21 -10.96 -30.19
C GLU A 246 -11.64 -10.18 -31.38
N ASN A 247 -10.81 -9.15 -31.16
CA ASN A 247 -10.20 -8.36 -32.23
C ASN A 247 -8.76 -8.75 -32.58
N CYS A 248 -8.18 -9.77 -31.92
CA CYS A 248 -6.79 -10.21 -32.17
C CYS A 248 -6.69 -11.52 -32.96
N LEU A 249 -7.81 -12.14 -33.36
CA LEU A 249 -7.83 -13.37 -34.18
C LEU A 249 -8.72 -13.24 -35.43
N GLY A 250 -8.88 -12.04 -35.98
CA GLY A 250 -9.73 -11.85 -37.15
C GLY A 250 -9.48 -10.57 -37.95
N ARG A 251 -8.28 -10.44 -38.54
CA ARG A 251 -7.98 -9.93 -39.90
C ARG A 251 -6.49 -9.65 -40.06
#